data_AF-A0A4T0X988-F1
#
_entry.id   AF-A0A4T0X988-F1
#
_cell.length_a   1.000
_cell.length_b   1.000
_cell.length_c   1.000
_cell.angle_alpha   90.00
_cell.angle_beta   90.00
_cell.angle_gamma   90.00
#
_symmetry.space_group_name_H-M   'P 1'
#
loop_
_entity.id
_entity.type
_entity.pdbx_description
1 polymer ?
#
loop_
_entity_poly.entity_id
_entity_poly.type
_entity_poly.pdbx_seq_one_letter_code
_entity_poly.pdbx_strand_id
1 'polypeptide(L)'
;MQNSTGAKTRDDDTTVSRRNKAQISTSDEIADFVDESYDESADPDYTISATTIIEYSEDGDEEDDDDYEIIGADETKIDLDELNETTDVEDESLHDEKAKSSDSDSSSSIESFVSLPFHKKFYSLVHKHEIPRKLFHVSIGFITLYLYTQGKETSDIWPPLLYAMLAIFSLDLIRFNWKYFNDLYCASVGFLMREKEVQSFNGVIWFLLGVVITFLTQKKDISVMSVVLLSWSDTAASTIGRAFGHLSPKISKSKSLIGSFGAFLTGVFACYFFYGYVVPAYPQYATNFEYIQESSKISLHLLALLSGFIAALSEGIDFAGVDDNLTIPVLSGLFLSTAVKLGK
;
A
#
# COMPACT_ATOMS: atom_id res chain seq x y z
N MET A 1 -3.90 -35.92 -68.38
CA MET A 1 -3.01 -36.37 -69.48
C MET A 1 -1.92 -35.33 -69.63
N GLN A 2 -0.65 -35.78 -69.57
CA GLN A 2 0.57 -35.26 -70.23
C GLN A 2 0.90 -33.75 -70.11
N ASN A 3 2.00 -33.41 -69.42
CA ASN A 3 3.34 -33.05 -69.98
C ASN A 3 3.32 -31.71 -70.77
N SER A 4 4.32 -30.83 -70.79
CA SER A 4 5.65 -30.71 -70.19
C SER A 4 6.28 -29.43 -70.82
N THR A 5 7.22 -28.80 -70.10
CA THR A 5 8.43 -28.07 -70.56
C THR A 5 8.42 -26.77 -71.38
N GLY A 6 9.35 -25.88 -70.99
CA GLY A 6 9.97 -24.81 -71.79
C GLY A 6 10.28 -23.56 -70.94
N ALA A 7 11.36 -23.52 -70.15
CA ALA A 7 12.71 -22.99 -70.48
C ALA A 7 12.74 -21.53 -70.99
N LYS A 8 13.69 -20.63 -70.70
CA LYS A 8 14.82 -20.44 -69.75
C LYS A 8 15.57 -19.22 -70.33
N THR A 9 15.78 -18.12 -69.59
CA THR A 9 16.91 -17.20 -69.83
C THR A 9 17.30 -16.49 -68.53
N ARG A 10 18.57 -16.68 -68.16
CA ARG A 10 19.36 -16.00 -67.11
C ARG A 10 20.06 -14.79 -67.73
N ASP A 11 20.46 -13.85 -66.87
CA ASP A 11 21.77 -13.15 -66.78
C ASP A 11 21.69 -12.32 -65.47
N ASP A 12 22.25 -12.76 -64.33
CA ASP A 12 23.62 -12.59 -63.83
C ASP A 12 24.21 -11.16 -64.05
N ASP A 13 24.42 -10.36 -63.00
CA ASP A 13 25.73 -10.27 -62.32
C ASP A 13 25.80 -9.27 -61.11
N THR A 14 26.43 -9.77 -60.04
CA THR A 14 27.28 -9.19 -58.98
C THR A 14 27.06 -7.84 -58.23
N THR A 15 26.81 -8.00 -56.91
CA THR A 15 27.49 -7.43 -55.71
C THR A 15 28.26 -6.10 -55.76
N VAL A 16 27.90 -5.16 -54.87
CA VAL A 16 28.87 -4.43 -53.98
C VAL A 16 28.24 -4.10 -52.62
N SER A 17 28.95 -4.52 -51.56
CA SER A 17 28.77 -4.22 -50.15
C SER A 17 29.00 -2.74 -49.81
N ARG A 18 28.15 -2.14 -48.95
CA ARG A 18 28.55 -1.07 -48.02
C ARG A 18 27.58 -0.97 -46.83
N ARG A 19 28.05 -1.44 -45.67
CA ARG A 19 27.60 -1.01 -44.34
C ARG A 19 27.79 0.51 -44.22
N ASN A 20 26.80 1.25 -43.69
CA ASN A 20 26.94 1.97 -42.42
C ASN A 20 25.72 2.85 -42.06
N LYS A 21 25.48 2.86 -40.74
CA LYS A 21 24.73 3.80 -39.89
C LYS A 21 23.20 3.71 -39.86
N ALA A 22 22.75 2.98 -38.84
CA ALA A 22 21.47 3.15 -38.18
C ALA A 22 21.30 4.60 -37.67
N GLN A 23 20.21 5.24 -38.09
CA GLN A 23 19.55 6.30 -37.32
C GLN A 23 18.34 5.65 -36.65
N ILE A 24 18.41 5.48 -35.33
CA ILE A 24 17.28 5.09 -34.50
C ILE A 24 16.53 6.38 -34.18
N SER A 25 15.36 6.56 -34.79
CA SER A 25 14.35 7.53 -34.38
C SER A 25 13.39 6.78 -33.45
N THR A 26 13.47 7.09 -32.15
CA THR A 26 12.59 6.54 -31.10
C THR A 26 11.73 7.68 -30.58
N SER A 27 10.52 7.77 -31.09
CA SER A 27 9.38 8.49 -30.53
C SER A 27 8.25 8.28 -31.52
N ASP A 28 7.19 7.55 -31.11
CA ASP A 28 5.80 7.63 -31.62
C ASP A 28 4.99 6.31 -31.64
N GLU A 29 5.48 5.20 -31.06
CA GLU A 29 4.67 3.95 -30.98
C GLU A 29 4.44 3.43 -29.54
N ILE A 30 4.17 4.31 -28.57
CA ILE A 30 3.63 3.91 -27.26
C ILE A 30 2.51 4.89 -26.84
N ALA A 31 1.44 4.92 -27.61
CA ALA A 31 0.18 5.55 -27.20
C ALA A 31 -0.95 4.87 -27.99
N ASP A 32 -1.49 3.80 -27.40
CA ASP A 32 -2.90 3.37 -27.46
C ASP A 32 -3.01 1.86 -27.23
N PHE A 33 -3.19 1.50 -25.97
CA PHE A 33 -3.87 0.28 -25.55
C PHE A 33 -4.63 0.62 -24.27
N VAL A 34 -5.67 1.46 -24.41
CA VAL A 34 -6.68 1.65 -23.37
C VAL A 34 -7.65 0.48 -23.51
N ASP A 35 -7.61 -0.44 -22.55
CA ASP A 35 -8.54 -1.55 -22.44
C ASP A 35 -9.89 -1.04 -21.92
N GLU A 36 -10.86 -0.85 -22.83
CA GLU A 36 -12.23 -0.41 -22.52
C GLU A 36 -13.03 -1.38 -21.63
N SER A 37 -12.46 -2.54 -21.24
CA SER A 37 -13.09 -3.49 -20.31
C SER A 37 -12.78 -3.21 -18.83
N TYR A 38 -11.96 -2.20 -18.56
CA TYR A 38 -11.62 -1.79 -17.19
C TYR A 38 -12.71 -0.88 -16.61
N ASP A 39 -13.52 -1.44 -15.72
CA ASP A 39 -14.47 -0.68 -14.89
C ASP A 39 -13.73 -0.04 -13.71
N GLU A 40 -13.36 1.24 -13.87
CA GLU A 40 -12.68 2.06 -12.86
C GLU A 40 -13.48 2.20 -11.56
N SER A 41 -14.81 2.03 -11.60
CA SER A 41 -15.69 2.14 -10.41
C SER A 41 -15.69 0.88 -9.54
N ALA A 42 -15.10 -0.21 -10.01
CA ALA A 42 -15.05 -1.50 -9.33
C ALA A 42 -13.70 -1.76 -8.61
N ASP A 43 -12.71 -0.86 -8.72
CA ASP A 43 -11.44 -0.94 -7.99
C ASP A 43 -11.52 -0.12 -6.69
N PRO A 44 -11.63 -0.76 -5.50
CA PRO A 44 -11.69 -0.06 -4.23
C PRO A 44 -10.38 0.62 -3.80
N ASP A 45 -9.31 0.52 -4.61
CA ASP A 45 -7.99 1.11 -4.36
C ASP A 45 -7.54 2.08 -5.49
N TYR A 46 -8.40 2.40 -6.46
CA TYR A 46 -8.09 3.35 -7.53
C TYR A 46 -8.34 4.78 -7.06
N THR A 47 -7.26 5.52 -6.78
CA THR A 47 -7.33 6.94 -6.42
C THR A 47 -6.74 7.78 -7.55
N ILE A 48 -7.62 8.37 -8.38
CA ILE A 48 -7.25 9.55 -9.15
C ILE A 48 -7.28 10.73 -8.18
N SER A 49 -6.12 11.36 -8.03
CA SER A 49 -5.98 12.65 -7.37
C SER A 49 -6.81 13.69 -8.14
N ALA A 50 -8.00 14.00 -7.64
CA ALA A 50 -8.82 15.10 -8.10
C ALA A 50 -9.16 16.03 -6.93
N THR A 51 -8.18 16.44 -6.14
CA THR A 51 -8.29 17.64 -5.28
C THR A 51 -6.89 18.17 -4.94
N THR A 52 -6.22 18.76 -5.93
CA THR A 52 -5.26 19.86 -5.70
C THR A 52 -5.13 20.61 -7.03
N ILE A 53 -6.22 21.29 -7.43
CA ILE A 53 -6.07 22.41 -8.35
C ILE A 53 -5.67 23.58 -7.46
N ILE A 54 -4.36 23.87 -7.42
CA ILE A 54 -3.91 25.21 -7.11
C ILE A 54 -4.09 25.96 -8.42
N GLU A 55 -5.16 26.73 -8.51
CA GLU A 55 -5.39 27.67 -9.62
C GLU A 55 -4.23 28.67 -9.61
N TYR A 56 -3.39 28.59 -10.63
CA TYR A 56 -2.60 29.73 -11.08
C TYR A 56 -3.48 30.46 -12.09
N SER A 57 -4.01 31.61 -11.71
CA SER A 57 -4.58 32.57 -12.66
C SER A 57 -3.44 33.13 -13.51
N GLU A 58 -3.40 32.74 -14.78
CA GLU A 58 -2.78 33.52 -15.84
C GLU A 58 -3.76 34.64 -16.19
N ASP A 59 -3.53 35.84 -15.66
CA ASP A 59 -4.20 37.05 -16.16
C ASP A 59 -3.59 37.40 -17.52
N GLY A 60 -4.25 36.87 -18.57
CA GLY A 60 -4.18 37.38 -19.93
C GLY A 60 -5.24 38.44 -20.11
N ASP A 61 -4.79 39.59 -20.60
CA ASP A 61 -5.59 40.75 -20.98
C ASP A 61 -6.79 40.36 -21.87
N GLU A 62 -8.00 40.84 -21.56
CA GLU A 62 -8.98 41.30 -22.55
C GLU A 62 -10.10 42.11 -21.87
N GLU A 63 -10.35 43.28 -22.46
CA GLU A 63 -11.36 44.28 -22.12
C GLU A 63 -12.78 43.76 -22.45
N ASP A 64 -13.78 44.10 -21.62
CA ASP A 64 -15.05 44.73 -22.04
C ASP A 64 -16.12 44.66 -20.93
N ASP A 65 -16.45 45.85 -20.41
CA ASP A 65 -17.75 46.45 -20.05
C ASP A 65 -18.95 45.65 -19.46
N ASP A 66 -19.42 46.23 -18.35
CA ASP A 66 -20.81 46.47 -17.92
C ASP A 66 -21.63 45.45 -17.08
N ASP A 67 -22.11 46.02 -15.96
CA ASP A 67 -23.34 45.77 -15.20
C ASP A 67 -23.49 44.52 -14.32
N TYR A 68 -23.20 44.69 -13.02
CA TYR A 68 -23.65 43.81 -11.93
C TYR A 68 -24.99 44.27 -11.35
N GLU A 69 -26.04 43.46 -11.54
CA GLU A 69 -27.29 43.51 -10.77
C GLU A 69 -27.37 42.27 -9.88
N ILE A 70 -27.11 42.43 -8.57
CA ILE A 70 -27.21 41.34 -7.58
C ILE A 70 -28.61 41.36 -6.96
N ILE A 71 -29.40 40.34 -7.29
CA ILE A 71 -30.66 39.98 -6.62
C ILE A 71 -30.34 39.25 -5.32
N GLY A 72 -30.97 39.70 -4.24
CA GLY A 72 -30.68 39.30 -2.87
C GLY A 72 -31.27 37.97 -2.40
N ALA A 73 -30.77 37.54 -1.25
CA ALA A 73 -31.42 36.77 -0.18
C ALA A 73 -30.49 36.89 1.03
N ASP A 74 -30.79 37.77 1.97
CA ASP A 74 -31.44 37.43 3.26
C ASP A 74 -30.55 36.57 4.15
N GLU A 75 -29.67 37.24 4.92
CA GLU A 75 -29.19 36.69 6.19
C GLU A 75 -29.55 37.64 7.33
N THR A 76 -30.26 37.04 8.27
CA THR A 76 -30.83 37.59 9.48
C THR A 76 -29.77 38.13 10.45
N LYS A 77 -30.07 39.33 10.94
CA LYS A 77 -29.45 40.06 12.04
C LYS A 77 -29.16 39.20 13.27
N ILE A 78 -27.96 39.36 13.82
CA ILE A 78 -27.73 39.31 15.27
C ILE A 78 -26.95 40.57 15.64
N ASP A 79 -27.66 41.51 16.28
CA ASP A 79 -27.13 42.72 16.89
C ASP A 79 -26.41 42.36 18.21
N LEU A 80 -25.18 42.85 18.37
CA LEU A 80 -24.55 43.08 19.68
C LEU A 80 -23.82 44.42 19.61
N ASP A 81 -24.58 45.46 19.92
CA ASP A 81 -24.09 46.81 20.16
C ASP A 81 -23.34 46.92 21.51
N GLU A 82 -22.50 47.96 21.54
CA GLU A 82 -21.95 48.66 22.71
C GLU A 82 -20.79 48.00 23.48
N LEU A 83 -19.59 48.55 23.28
CA LEU A 83 -18.96 49.42 24.29
C LEU A 83 -17.69 50.14 23.76
N ASN A 84 -17.61 51.42 24.12
CA ASN A 84 -16.46 52.33 24.19
C ASN A 84 -16.07 53.19 22.99
N GLU A 85 -16.84 54.28 22.84
CA GLU A 85 -16.40 55.69 22.97
C GLU A 85 -14.90 56.06 22.90
N THR A 86 -14.62 56.88 21.87
CA THR A 86 -13.91 58.18 21.86
C THR A 86 -12.44 58.28 22.29
N THR A 87 -11.60 58.76 21.37
CA THR A 87 -10.90 60.05 21.52
C THR A 87 -10.32 60.52 20.18
N ASP A 88 -10.79 61.68 19.72
CA ASP A 88 -10.19 62.51 18.66
C ASP A 88 -8.82 63.04 19.10
N VAL A 89 -7.90 63.27 18.16
CA VAL A 89 -7.13 64.53 17.95
C VAL A 89 -6.39 64.43 16.61
N GLU A 90 -6.72 65.35 15.70
CA GLU A 90 -5.95 65.78 14.53
C GLU A 90 -4.66 66.51 14.96
N ASP A 91 -3.52 66.34 14.28
CA ASP A 91 -2.83 67.48 13.64
C ASP A 91 -1.64 67.06 12.76
N GLU A 92 -1.40 67.91 11.76
CA GLU A 92 -0.44 67.81 10.66
C GLU A 92 1.02 68.11 11.06
N SER A 93 1.91 67.79 10.10
CA SER A 93 3.14 68.51 9.71
C SER A 93 4.53 67.91 10.06
N LEU A 94 5.13 67.34 9.01
CA LEU A 94 6.48 67.59 8.44
C LEU A 94 7.62 68.00 9.40
N HIS A 95 8.69 67.16 9.46
CA HIS A 95 10.07 67.59 9.19
C HIS A 95 11.03 66.39 9.02
N ASP A 96 11.91 66.53 8.02
CA ASP A 96 13.04 65.67 7.63
C ASP A 96 14.01 65.28 8.77
N GLU A 97 14.51 64.03 8.76
CA GLU A 97 15.96 63.76 8.67
C GLU A 97 16.30 62.26 8.49
N LYS A 98 16.65 61.91 7.25
CA LYS A 98 17.81 61.11 6.81
C LYS A 98 18.47 60.14 7.84
N ALA A 99 18.22 58.84 7.68
CA ALA A 99 19.19 57.80 8.04
C ALA A 99 19.24 56.71 6.95
N LYS A 100 20.45 56.50 6.43
CA LYS A 100 20.81 55.46 5.46
C LYS A 100 20.79 54.08 6.12
N SER A 101 20.18 53.09 5.44
CA SER A 101 20.79 51.76 5.31
C SER A 101 20.27 51.10 4.04
N SER A 102 21.20 50.92 3.10
CA SER A 102 21.06 50.06 1.94
C SER A 102 21.09 48.58 2.35
N ASP A 103 20.60 47.75 1.43
CA ASP A 103 20.87 46.32 1.29
C ASP A 103 20.05 45.35 2.15
N SER A 104 18.98 44.80 1.57
CA SER A 104 18.91 43.35 1.24
C SER A 104 17.52 42.94 0.73
N ASP A 105 17.30 43.14 -0.57
CA ASP A 105 16.41 42.26 -1.36
C ASP A 105 17.04 40.86 -1.38
N SER A 106 16.71 40.01 -0.40
CA SER A 106 17.12 38.59 -0.44
C SER A 106 16.19 37.62 0.28
N SER A 107 14.97 38.03 0.65
CA SER A 107 14.04 37.16 1.38
C SER A 107 12.97 36.47 0.52
N SER A 108 12.88 36.75 -0.79
CA SER A 108 11.92 36.09 -1.70
C SER A 108 12.48 34.88 -2.45
N SER A 109 13.77 34.55 -2.29
CA SER A 109 14.47 33.52 -3.07
C SER A 109 14.81 32.24 -2.29
N ILE A 110 14.25 32.04 -1.09
CA ILE A 110 14.44 30.81 -0.29
C ILE A 110 13.20 29.88 -0.32
N GLU A 111 12.02 30.38 -0.70
CA GLU A 111 10.80 29.54 -0.78
C GLU A 111 10.68 28.68 -2.05
N SER A 112 11.60 28.82 -3.00
CA SER A 112 11.67 27.98 -4.21
C SER A 112 12.73 26.88 -4.12
N PHE A 113 13.15 26.49 -2.90
CA PHE A 113 14.01 25.33 -2.71
C PHE A 113 13.23 24.02 -2.97
N VAL A 114 13.02 23.75 -4.26
CA VAL A 114 13.29 22.45 -4.87
C VAL A 114 12.36 21.33 -4.37
N SER A 115 11.05 21.45 -4.65
CA SER A 115 10.23 20.25 -4.84
C SER A 115 10.63 19.60 -6.16
N LEU A 116 11.71 18.83 -6.17
CA LEU A 116 12.15 18.10 -7.37
C LEU A 116 10.95 17.32 -7.90
N PRO A 117 10.62 17.36 -9.20
CA PRO A 117 9.53 16.55 -9.77
C PRO A 117 9.74 15.05 -9.49
N PHE A 118 10.98 14.64 -9.23
CA PHE A 118 11.33 13.32 -8.73
C PHE A 118 10.70 13.01 -7.35
N HIS A 119 10.68 13.95 -6.40
CA HIS A 119 10.04 13.76 -5.09
C HIS A 119 8.53 13.62 -5.20
N LYS A 120 7.87 14.40 -6.08
CA LYS A 120 6.42 14.27 -6.32
C LYS A 120 6.08 12.91 -6.94
N LYS A 121 6.85 12.48 -7.96
CA LYS A 121 6.71 11.15 -8.59
C LYS A 121 7.04 9.99 -7.63
N PHE A 122 8.04 10.17 -6.78
CA PHE A 122 8.40 9.19 -5.75
C PHE A 122 7.31 9.09 -4.68
N TYR A 123 6.82 10.23 -4.19
CA TYR A 123 5.73 10.28 -3.21
C TYR A 123 4.44 9.65 -3.75
N SER A 124 4.06 9.97 -5.00
CA SER A 124 2.92 9.34 -5.66
C SER A 124 3.14 7.84 -5.88
N LEU A 125 4.36 7.39 -6.19
CA LEU A 125 4.66 5.97 -6.35
C LEU A 125 4.59 5.23 -5.00
N VAL A 126 5.14 5.81 -3.94
CA VAL A 126 5.15 5.27 -2.58
C VAL A 126 3.72 5.12 -2.04
N HIS A 127 2.88 6.14 -2.24
CA HIS A 127 1.46 6.08 -1.87
C HIS A 127 0.66 5.14 -2.75
N LYS A 128 0.78 5.24 -4.09
CA LYS A 128 0.06 4.37 -5.04
C LYS A 128 0.33 2.89 -4.82
N HIS A 129 1.54 2.52 -4.40
CA HIS A 129 1.89 1.12 -4.15
C HIS A 129 1.76 0.70 -2.69
N GLU A 130 1.24 1.55 -1.80
CA GLU A 130 1.14 1.32 -0.35
C GLU A 130 2.48 0.84 0.26
N ILE A 131 3.62 1.38 -0.21
CA ILE A 131 4.95 0.84 0.12
C ILE A 131 5.25 0.87 1.63
N PRO A 132 5.01 1.98 2.37
CA PRO A 132 5.34 2.03 3.79
C PRO A 132 4.54 1.01 4.60
N ARG A 133 3.26 0.83 4.25
CA ARG A 133 2.40 -0.18 4.85
C ARG A 133 2.88 -1.59 4.57
N LYS A 134 3.19 -1.91 3.30
CA LYS A 134 3.69 -3.24 2.94
C LYS A 134 5.03 -3.53 3.62
N LEU A 135 5.91 -2.54 3.73
CA LEU A 135 7.16 -2.69 4.45
C LEU A 135 6.93 -2.96 5.94
N PHE A 136 6.03 -2.21 6.58
CA PHE A 136 5.61 -2.47 7.94
C PHE A 136 5.02 -3.88 8.08
N HIS A 137 4.13 -4.28 7.18
CA HIS A 137 3.51 -5.61 7.18
C HIS A 137 4.52 -6.74 7.05
N VAL A 138 5.50 -6.62 6.14
CA VAL A 138 6.61 -7.58 5.95
C VAL A 138 7.53 -7.63 7.18
N SER A 139 7.77 -6.48 7.83
CA SER A 139 8.63 -6.40 9.02
C SER A 139 8.11 -7.25 10.18
N ILE A 140 6.78 -7.42 10.29
CA ILE A 140 6.13 -8.20 11.34
C ILE A 140 6.56 -9.67 11.30
N GLY A 141 6.71 -10.25 10.11
CA GLY A 141 7.21 -11.62 9.95
C GLY A 141 8.64 -11.76 10.51
N PHE A 142 9.51 -10.80 10.22
CA PHE A 142 10.86 -10.78 10.78
C PHE A 142 10.87 -10.58 12.30
N ILE A 143 10.01 -9.70 12.83
CA ILE A 143 9.87 -9.49 14.28
C ILE A 143 9.39 -10.78 14.96
N THR A 144 8.43 -11.48 14.37
CA THR A 144 7.91 -12.74 14.92
C THR A 144 8.98 -13.83 14.94
N LEU A 145 9.75 -13.96 13.86
CA LEU A 145 10.90 -14.88 13.82
C LEU A 145 11.96 -14.48 14.85
N TYR A 146 12.26 -13.19 15.00
CA TYR A 146 13.17 -12.72 16.04
C TYR A 146 12.67 -13.09 17.45
N LEU A 147 11.40 -12.86 17.77
CA LEU A 147 10.82 -13.25 19.05
C LEU A 147 10.91 -14.77 19.29
N TYR A 148 10.75 -15.59 18.25
CA TYR A 148 11.00 -17.03 18.34
C TYR A 148 12.47 -17.33 18.72
N THR A 149 13.44 -16.65 18.10
CA THR A 149 14.86 -16.82 18.47
C THR A 149 15.21 -16.33 19.88
N GLN A 150 14.35 -15.50 20.49
CA GLN A 150 14.47 -15.08 21.89
C GLN A 150 13.78 -16.04 22.86
N GLY A 151 13.26 -17.17 22.39
CA GLY A 151 12.60 -18.17 23.20
C GLY A 151 11.23 -17.74 23.76
N LYS A 152 10.59 -16.74 23.15
CA LYS A 152 9.24 -16.30 23.58
C LYS A 152 8.21 -17.37 23.31
N GLU A 153 7.36 -17.63 24.30
CA GLU A 153 6.22 -18.52 24.17
C GLU A 153 4.96 -17.76 23.73
N THR A 154 3.92 -18.47 23.31
CA THR A 154 2.67 -17.84 22.86
C THR A 154 2.04 -16.97 23.95
N SER A 155 2.17 -17.37 25.21
CA SER A 155 1.71 -16.63 26.40
C SER A 155 2.41 -15.29 26.60
N ASP A 156 3.63 -15.13 26.08
CA ASP A 156 4.38 -13.87 26.18
C ASP A 156 3.97 -12.87 25.10
N ILE A 157 3.35 -13.34 24.03
CA ILE A 157 3.11 -12.57 22.80
C ILE A 157 1.68 -12.04 22.74
N TRP A 158 0.66 -12.85 23.05
CA TRP A 158 -0.73 -12.39 22.89
C TRP A 158 -1.11 -11.23 23.84
N PRO A 159 -0.66 -11.14 25.12
CA PRO A 159 -1.07 -10.04 25.99
C PRO A 159 -0.63 -8.65 25.50
N PRO A 160 0.65 -8.39 25.15
CA PRO A 160 1.05 -7.08 24.65
C PRO A 160 0.34 -6.71 23.34
N LEU A 161 0.06 -7.68 22.47
CA LEU A 161 -0.72 -7.44 21.25
C LEU A 161 -2.17 -7.05 21.56
N LEU A 162 -2.80 -7.68 22.56
CA LEU A 162 -4.13 -7.32 23.00
C LEU A 162 -4.16 -5.90 23.61
N TYR A 163 -3.18 -5.55 24.45
CA TYR A 163 -3.08 -4.19 25.00
C TYR A 163 -2.88 -3.15 23.89
N ALA A 164 -2.04 -3.43 22.89
CA ALA A 164 -1.88 -2.57 21.73
C ALA A 164 -3.18 -2.43 20.93
N MET A 165 -3.93 -3.52 20.75
CA MET A 165 -5.22 -3.52 20.04
C MET A 165 -6.23 -2.63 20.75
N LEU A 166 -6.37 -2.77 22.07
CA LEU A 166 -7.28 -1.96 22.88
C LEU A 166 -6.88 -0.49 22.89
N ALA A 167 -5.58 -0.20 22.91
CA ALA A 167 -5.07 1.17 22.81
C ALA A 167 -5.41 1.80 21.46
N ILE A 168 -5.11 1.13 20.33
CA ILE A 168 -5.41 1.64 18.98
C ILE A 168 -6.92 1.75 18.76
N PHE A 169 -7.70 0.77 19.21
CA PHE A 169 -9.16 0.84 19.15
C PHE A 169 -9.70 2.05 19.92
N SER A 170 -9.15 2.34 21.11
CA SER A 170 -9.53 3.52 21.89
C SER A 170 -9.16 4.82 21.16
N LEU A 171 -7.99 4.87 20.51
CA LEU A 171 -7.59 6.02 19.68
C LEU A 171 -8.55 6.23 18.51
N ASP A 172 -9.02 5.16 17.86
CA ASP A 172 -10.03 5.24 16.80
C ASP A 172 -11.38 5.79 17.31
N LEU A 173 -11.81 5.40 18.52
CA LEU A 173 -13.01 5.99 19.12
C LEU A 173 -12.85 7.49 19.36
N ILE A 174 -11.68 7.96 19.80
CA ILE A 174 -11.41 9.40 19.96
C ILE A 174 -11.40 10.08 18.58
N ARG A 175 -10.78 9.45 17.60
CA ARG A 175 -10.65 9.92 16.22
C ARG A 175 -12.00 10.19 15.55
N PHE A 176 -12.98 9.30 15.73
CA PHE A 176 -14.31 9.50 15.15
C PHE A 176 -15.12 10.62 15.81
N ASN A 177 -14.81 10.97 17.05
CA ASN A 177 -15.53 12.00 17.79
C ASN A 177 -14.86 13.38 17.75
N TRP A 178 -13.60 13.47 17.30
CA TRP A 178 -12.83 14.71 17.35
C TRP A 178 -12.05 14.98 16.05
N LYS A 179 -12.61 15.85 15.20
CA LYS A 179 -12.04 16.16 13.87
C LYS A 179 -10.59 16.66 13.95
N TYR A 180 -10.28 17.58 14.85
CA TYR A 180 -8.91 18.10 15.00
C TYR A 180 -7.91 17.00 15.37
N PHE A 181 -8.32 16.08 16.25
CA PHE A 181 -7.50 14.92 16.58
C PHE A 181 -7.34 13.97 15.38
N ASN A 182 -8.39 13.76 14.59
CA ASN A 182 -8.30 12.98 13.34
C ASN A 182 -7.31 13.58 12.35
N ASP A 183 -7.34 14.91 12.16
CA ASP A 183 -6.43 15.61 11.26
C ASP A 183 -4.97 15.46 11.73
N LEU A 184 -4.71 15.63 13.05
CA LEU A 184 -3.39 15.43 13.65
C LEU A 184 -2.91 13.97 13.55
N TYR A 185 -3.81 13.02 13.78
CA TYR A 185 -3.53 11.59 13.67
C TYR A 185 -3.17 11.22 12.23
N CYS A 186 -3.96 11.66 11.26
CA CYS A 186 -3.68 11.45 9.84
C CYS A 186 -2.37 12.14 9.40
N ALA A 187 -2.06 13.32 9.93
CA ALA A 187 -0.76 13.96 9.66
C ALA A 187 0.43 13.15 10.21
N SER A 188 0.23 12.42 11.31
CA SER A 188 1.31 11.67 11.98
C SER A 188 1.50 10.26 11.41
N VAL A 189 0.41 9.52 11.17
CA VAL A 189 0.45 8.10 10.77
C VAL A 189 -0.25 7.81 9.44
N GLY A 190 -0.76 8.83 8.75
CA GLY A 190 -1.51 8.66 7.50
C GLY A 190 -0.70 8.02 6.37
N PHE A 191 0.63 8.11 6.38
CA PHE A 191 1.49 7.41 5.42
C PHE A 191 1.42 5.87 5.52
N LEU A 192 0.86 5.33 6.62
CA LEU A 192 0.64 3.91 6.84
C LEU A 192 -0.81 3.47 6.56
N MET A 193 -1.75 4.42 6.52
CA MET A 193 -3.19 4.17 6.42
C MET A 193 -3.68 4.19 4.97
N ARG A 194 -4.77 3.45 4.69
CA ARG A 194 -5.54 3.64 3.43
C ARG A 194 -6.47 4.83 3.56
N GLU A 195 -6.85 5.42 2.42
CA GLU A 195 -7.79 6.55 2.37
C GLU A 195 -9.15 6.21 3.01
N LYS A 196 -9.68 5.00 2.75
CA LYS A 196 -10.92 4.52 3.40
C LYS A 196 -10.80 4.43 4.93
N GLU A 197 -9.59 4.23 5.46
CA GLU A 197 -9.34 4.11 6.90
C GLU A 197 -9.36 5.47 7.61
N VAL A 198 -9.43 6.60 6.89
CA VAL A 198 -9.59 7.94 7.48
C VAL A 198 -10.94 8.09 8.20
N GLN A 199 -11.98 7.42 7.70
CA GLN A 199 -13.34 7.47 8.27
C GLN A 199 -13.84 6.10 8.75
N SER A 200 -13.02 5.06 8.67
CA SER A 200 -13.31 3.72 9.20
C SER A 200 -12.29 3.30 10.25
N PHE A 201 -12.52 2.17 10.90
CA PHE A 201 -11.52 1.57 11.80
C PHE A 201 -10.20 1.29 11.06
N ASN A 202 -9.10 1.50 11.77
CA ASN A 202 -7.73 1.26 11.29
C ASN A 202 -7.50 -0.24 11.04
N GLY A 203 -6.92 -0.59 9.89
CA GLY A 203 -6.63 -1.97 9.51
C GLY A 203 -5.74 -2.72 10.53
N VAL A 204 -4.91 -2.01 11.29
CA VAL A 204 -4.05 -2.57 12.33
C VAL A 204 -4.87 -3.26 13.44
N ILE A 205 -6.09 -2.82 13.70
CA ILE A 205 -6.96 -3.44 14.71
C ILE A 205 -7.33 -4.86 14.28
N TRP A 206 -7.72 -5.05 13.01
CA TRP A 206 -8.05 -6.36 12.45
C TRP A 206 -6.85 -7.29 12.41
N PHE A 207 -5.68 -6.76 12.04
CA PHE A 207 -4.39 -7.45 12.14
C PHE A 207 -4.13 -7.96 13.56
N LEU A 208 -4.17 -7.06 14.56
CA LEU A 208 -3.87 -7.42 15.95
C LEU A 208 -4.87 -8.46 16.47
N LEU A 209 -6.16 -8.30 16.16
CA LEU A 209 -7.19 -9.25 16.55
C LEU A 209 -6.92 -10.65 15.95
N GLY A 210 -6.59 -10.73 14.66
CA GLY A 210 -6.29 -12.01 14.01
C GLY A 210 -5.07 -12.70 14.58
N VAL A 211 -4.00 -11.94 14.84
CA VAL A 211 -2.79 -12.47 15.47
C VAL A 211 -3.06 -12.92 16.91
N VAL A 212 -3.80 -12.14 17.71
CA VAL A 212 -4.19 -12.53 19.09
C VAL A 212 -5.00 -13.82 19.09
N ILE A 213 -6.03 -13.94 18.24
CA ILE A 213 -6.82 -15.18 18.12
C ILE A 213 -5.92 -16.37 17.74
N THR A 214 -4.99 -16.16 16.82
CA THR A 214 -4.06 -17.20 16.39
C THR A 214 -3.17 -17.68 17.54
N PHE A 215 -2.54 -16.78 18.29
CA PHE A 215 -1.69 -17.14 19.43
C PHE A 215 -2.46 -17.73 20.61
N LEU A 216 -3.74 -17.39 20.78
CA LEU A 216 -4.59 -17.97 21.81
C LEU A 216 -5.04 -19.40 21.47
N THR A 217 -5.20 -19.72 20.19
CA THR A 217 -5.81 -20.98 19.74
C THR A 217 -4.81 -22.01 19.22
N GLN A 218 -3.67 -21.57 18.68
CA GLN A 218 -2.70 -22.44 18.03
C GLN A 218 -1.45 -22.70 18.89
N LYS A 219 -0.73 -23.76 18.52
CA LYS A 219 0.60 -24.05 19.08
C LYS A 219 1.64 -23.08 18.56
N LYS A 220 2.81 -23.07 19.22
CA LYS A 220 3.88 -22.08 19.00
C LYS A 220 4.32 -21.99 17.54
N ASP A 221 4.68 -23.13 16.96
CA ASP A 221 5.14 -23.24 15.57
C ASP A 221 4.08 -22.82 14.56
N ILE A 222 2.84 -23.29 14.75
CA ILE A 222 1.71 -22.94 13.88
C ILE A 222 1.39 -21.44 13.98
N SER A 223 1.47 -20.86 15.17
CA SER A 223 1.24 -19.42 15.37
C SER A 223 2.27 -18.58 14.65
N VAL A 224 3.56 -18.92 14.80
CA VAL A 224 4.67 -18.26 14.10
C VAL A 224 4.48 -18.35 12.59
N MET A 225 4.21 -19.56 12.08
CA MET A 225 3.96 -19.76 10.66
C MET A 225 2.78 -18.94 10.14
N SER A 226 1.67 -18.90 10.87
CA SER A 226 0.47 -18.16 10.45
C SER A 226 0.74 -16.66 10.32
N VAL A 227 1.53 -16.09 11.23
CA VAL A 227 1.94 -14.68 11.15
C VAL A 227 2.92 -14.43 10.02
N VAL A 228 3.87 -15.34 9.78
CA VAL A 228 4.80 -15.23 8.64
C VAL A 228 4.04 -15.35 7.30
N LEU A 229 3.04 -16.24 7.21
CA LEU A 229 2.20 -16.35 6.02
C LEU A 229 1.38 -15.08 5.78
N LEU A 230 0.73 -14.55 6.82
CA LEU A 230 0.06 -13.25 6.75
C LEU A 230 1.02 -12.15 6.32
N SER A 231 2.23 -12.10 6.87
CA SER A 231 3.16 -11.02 6.59
C SER A 231 3.73 -11.10 5.16
N TRP A 232 4.28 -12.26 4.78
CA TRP A 232 5.05 -12.38 3.55
C TRP A 232 4.18 -12.84 2.37
N SER A 233 3.28 -13.80 2.59
CA SER A 233 2.49 -14.37 1.48
C SER A 233 1.39 -13.42 1.02
N ASP A 234 0.75 -12.70 1.95
CA ASP A 234 -0.23 -11.65 1.62
C ASP A 234 0.43 -10.47 0.87
N THR A 235 1.60 -10.02 1.34
CA THR A 235 2.36 -8.97 0.63
C THR A 235 2.77 -9.44 -0.76
N ALA A 236 3.19 -10.70 -0.91
CA ALA A 236 3.52 -11.27 -2.22
C ALA A 236 2.28 -11.34 -3.13
N ALA A 237 1.14 -11.81 -2.63
CA ALA A 237 -0.10 -11.86 -3.40
C ALA A 237 -0.56 -10.49 -3.86
N SER A 238 -0.59 -9.50 -2.96
CA SER A 238 -1.01 -8.14 -3.32
C SER A 238 -0.01 -7.42 -4.22
N THR A 239 1.29 -7.67 -4.09
CA THR A 239 2.32 -7.04 -4.94
C THR A 239 2.34 -7.65 -6.34
N ILE A 240 2.36 -8.98 -6.43
CA ILE A 240 2.35 -9.70 -7.72
C ILE A 240 0.98 -9.54 -8.40
N GLY A 241 -0.11 -9.63 -7.63
CA GLY A 241 -1.47 -9.46 -8.11
C GLY A 241 -1.73 -8.07 -8.69
N ARG A 242 -1.22 -6.99 -8.09
CA ARG A 242 -1.33 -5.65 -8.68
C ARG A 242 -0.45 -5.48 -9.92
N ALA A 243 0.75 -6.04 -9.92
CA ALA A 243 1.68 -5.91 -11.04
C ALA A 243 1.23 -6.71 -12.28
N PHE A 244 0.72 -7.93 -12.08
CA PHE A 244 0.49 -8.91 -13.16
C PHE A 244 -0.92 -9.50 -13.17
N GLY A 245 -1.81 -9.11 -12.27
CA GLY A 245 -3.15 -9.70 -12.13
C GLY A 245 -4.03 -9.57 -13.36
N HIS A 246 -3.81 -8.53 -14.18
CA HIS A 246 -4.50 -8.34 -15.46
C HIS A 246 -4.17 -9.43 -16.50
N LEU A 247 -3.04 -10.14 -16.34
CA LEU A 247 -2.61 -11.22 -17.23
C LEU A 247 -3.20 -12.59 -16.85
N SER A 248 -4.02 -12.67 -15.80
CA SER A 248 -4.43 -13.93 -15.19
C SER A 248 -5.93 -13.96 -14.89
N PRO A 249 -6.58 -15.14 -14.89
CA PRO A 249 -7.96 -15.25 -14.43
C PRO A 249 -8.14 -14.72 -13.01
N LYS A 250 -9.24 -14.00 -12.78
CA LYS A 250 -9.64 -13.53 -11.46
C LYS A 250 -10.26 -14.68 -10.67
N ILE A 251 -9.80 -14.89 -9.44
CA ILE A 251 -10.35 -15.87 -8.47
C ILE A 251 -11.55 -15.28 -7.74
N SER A 252 -11.48 -13.98 -7.42
CA SER A 252 -12.57 -13.18 -6.84
C SER A 252 -12.58 -11.80 -7.49
N LYS A 253 -13.50 -10.92 -7.10
CA LYS A 253 -13.62 -9.56 -7.64
C LYS A 253 -12.29 -8.78 -7.60
N SER A 254 -11.52 -8.95 -6.52
CA SER A 254 -10.25 -8.27 -6.26
C SER A 254 -9.01 -9.16 -6.27
N LYS A 255 -9.15 -10.49 -6.44
CA LYS A 255 -8.05 -11.47 -6.28
C LYS A 255 -7.75 -12.16 -7.60
N SER A 256 -6.48 -12.31 -7.93
CA SER A 256 -5.99 -12.89 -9.20
C SER A 256 -5.23 -14.19 -8.97
N LEU A 257 -5.31 -15.12 -9.93
CA LEU A 257 -4.64 -16.41 -9.82
C LEU A 257 -3.12 -16.29 -9.72
N ILE A 258 -2.52 -15.30 -10.39
CA ILE A 258 -1.09 -15.03 -10.28
C ILE A 258 -0.68 -14.48 -8.91
N GLY A 259 -1.55 -13.69 -8.27
CA GLY A 259 -1.37 -13.24 -6.90
C GLY A 259 -1.37 -14.42 -5.93
N SER A 260 -2.37 -15.28 -6.00
CA SER A 260 -2.44 -16.49 -5.15
C SER A 260 -1.29 -17.46 -5.42
N PHE A 261 -0.78 -17.56 -6.66
CA PHE A 261 0.43 -18.32 -6.97
C PHE A 261 1.68 -17.69 -6.34
N GLY A 262 1.76 -16.35 -6.28
CA GLY A 262 2.76 -15.62 -5.50
C GLY A 262 2.71 -15.95 -4.01
N ALA A 263 1.52 -15.97 -3.41
CA ALA A 263 1.34 -16.42 -2.03
C ALA A 263 1.76 -17.89 -1.85
N PHE A 264 1.43 -18.77 -2.80
CA PHE A 264 1.83 -20.16 -2.77
C PHE A 264 3.35 -20.32 -2.69
N LEU A 265 4.10 -19.69 -3.60
CA LEU A 265 5.55 -19.79 -3.63
C LEU A 265 6.19 -19.20 -2.37
N THR A 266 5.70 -18.05 -1.91
CA THR A 266 6.18 -17.43 -0.67
C THR A 266 5.87 -18.28 0.55
N GLY A 267 4.72 -18.96 0.59
CA GLY A 267 4.36 -19.87 1.68
C GLY A 267 5.21 -21.13 1.72
N VAL A 268 5.54 -21.71 0.55
CA VAL A 268 6.52 -22.81 0.45
C VAL A 268 7.88 -22.36 0.97
N PHE A 269 8.35 -21.20 0.53
CA PHE A 269 9.62 -20.62 0.98
C PHE A 269 9.62 -20.37 2.50
N ALA A 270 8.58 -19.73 3.04
CA ALA A 270 8.44 -19.43 4.45
C ALA A 270 8.50 -20.70 5.32
N CYS A 271 7.84 -21.78 4.89
CA CYS A 271 7.88 -23.05 5.61
C CYS A 271 9.28 -23.66 5.63
N TYR A 272 9.98 -23.71 4.49
CA TYR A 272 11.36 -24.19 4.47
C TYR A 272 12.28 -23.30 5.31
N PHE A 273 12.09 -21.99 5.24
CA PHE A 273 12.90 -21.06 6.02
C PHE A 273 12.67 -21.26 7.52
N PHE A 274 11.42 -21.37 7.97
CA PHE A 274 11.14 -21.55 9.40
C PHE A 274 11.51 -22.95 9.89
N TYR A 275 10.89 -24.01 9.38
CA TYR A 275 11.09 -25.37 9.88
C TYR A 275 12.41 -26.01 9.42
N GLY A 276 12.93 -25.62 8.25
CA GLY A 276 14.17 -26.19 7.70
C GLY A 276 15.44 -25.43 8.09
N TYR A 277 15.34 -24.15 8.47
CA TYR A 277 16.51 -23.34 8.82
C TYR A 277 16.43 -22.72 10.22
N VAL A 278 15.37 -21.95 10.55
CA VAL A 278 15.27 -21.25 11.84
C VAL A 278 15.10 -22.23 13.01
N VAL A 279 14.21 -23.21 12.90
CA VAL A 279 13.95 -24.18 13.98
C VAL A 279 15.20 -25.03 14.29
N PRO A 280 15.92 -25.62 13.31
CA PRO A 280 17.16 -26.34 13.57
C PRO A 280 18.31 -25.48 14.08
N ALA A 281 18.33 -24.17 13.77
CA ALA A 281 19.33 -23.23 14.31
C ALA A 281 19.08 -22.89 15.80
N TYR A 282 17.84 -23.02 16.27
CA TYR A 282 17.43 -22.74 17.64
C TYR A 282 16.58 -23.88 18.25
N PRO A 283 17.11 -25.11 18.33
CA PRO A 283 16.35 -26.29 18.72
C PRO A 283 15.84 -26.22 20.17
N GLN A 284 16.54 -25.50 21.05
CA GLN A 284 16.14 -25.30 22.44
C GLN A 284 14.81 -24.56 22.61
N TYR A 285 14.35 -23.84 21.58
CA TYR A 285 13.08 -23.10 21.60
C TYR A 285 11.95 -23.81 20.83
N ALA A 286 12.23 -25.00 20.27
CA ALA A 286 11.24 -25.84 19.60
C ALA A 286 10.33 -26.59 20.59
N THR A 287 9.86 -25.89 21.61
CA THR A 287 8.98 -26.38 22.68
C THR A 287 7.52 -26.20 22.29
N ASN A 288 6.66 -27.14 22.71
CA ASN A 288 5.21 -27.07 22.47
C ASN A 288 4.79 -27.01 20.99
N PHE A 289 5.56 -27.63 20.10
CA PHE A 289 5.25 -27.67 18.67
C PHE A 289 4.11 -28.63 18.37
N GLU A 290 3.25 -28.26 17.41
CA GLU A 290 2.28 -29.17 16.83
C GLU A 290 2.95 -30.11 15.83
N TYR A 291 3.83 -29.56 14.97
CA TYR A 291 4.58 -30.33 13.97
C TYR A 291 5.94 -30.76 14.52
N ILE A 292 6.15 -32.08 14.56
CA ILE A 292 7.43 -32.71 14.93
C ILE A 292 7.74 -33.72 13.82
N GLN A 293 8.85 -33.51 13.11
CA GLN A 293 9.17 -34.27 11.91
C GLN A 293 9.35 -35.76 12.19
N GLU A 294 9.95 -36.13 13.34
CA GLU A 294 10.21 -37.52 13.70
C GLU A 294 8.93 -38.30 14.03
N SER A 295 7.88 -37.60 14.48
CA SER A 295 6.61 -38.21 14.88
C SER A 295 5.52 -38.05 13.80
N SER A 296 5.73 -37.19 12.81
CA SER A 296 4.72 -36.90 11.79
C SER A 296 4.94 -37.76 10.55
N LYS A 297 3.84 -38.23 9.96
CA LYS A 297 3.85 -38.86 8.61
C LYS A 297 4.05 -37.83 7.50
N ILE A 298 3.88 -36.53 7.82
CA ILE A 298 4.06 -35.44 6.88
C ILE A 298 5.54 -35.08 6.85
N SER A 299 6.17 -35.23 5.68
CA SER A 299 7.54 -34.76 5.47
C SER A 299 7.59 -33.23 5.41
N LEU A 300 8.76 -32.64 5.67
CA LEU A 300 8.97 -31.20 5.53
C LEU A 300 8.59 -30.68 4.13
N HIS A 301 8.86 -31.46 3.07
CA HIS A 301 8.50 -31.09 1.71
C HIS A 301 6.99 -31.02 1.51
N LEU A 302 6.26 -32.01 2.04
CA LEU A 302 4.80 -32.01 1.98
C LEU A 302 4.23 -30.86 2.83
N LEU A 303 4.78 -30.61 4.02
CA LEU A 303 4.39 -29.48 4.85
C LEU A 303 4.61 -28.14 4.14
N ALA A 304 5.71 -27.99 3.41
CA ALA A 304 6.01 -26.76 2.66
C ALA A 304 5.00 -26.55 1.52
N LEU A 305 4.71 -27.60 0.73
CA LEU A 305 3.68 -27.53 -0.30
C LEU A 305 2.30 -27.23 0.27
N LEU A 306 1.94 -27.86 1.40
CA LEU A 306 0.70 -27.57 2.11
C LEU A 306 0.66 -26.14 2.63
N SER A 307 1.77 -25.62 3.17
CA SER A 307 1.85 -24.24 3.66
C SER A 307 1.64 -23.23 2.53
N GLY A 308 2.23 -23.47 1.35
CA GLY A 308 1.96 -22.67 0.16
C GLY A 308 0.50 -22.74 -0.26
N PHE A 309 -0.08 -23.95 -0.32
CA PHE A 309 -1.48 -24.10 -0.69
C PHE A 309 -2.41 -23.42 0.32
N ILE A 310 -2.14 -23.56 1.61
CA ILE A 310 -2.89 -22.91 2.69
C ILE A 310 -2.76 -21.39 2.59
N ALA A 311 -1.58 -20.85 2.28
CA ALA A 311 -1.40 -19.42 2.09
C ALA A 311 -2.26 -18.89 0.92
N ALA A 312 -2.21 -19.56 -0.22
CA ALA A 312 -3.02 -19.21 -1.39
C ALA A 312 -4.52 -19.38 -1.14
N LEU A 313 -4.93 -20.41 -0.39
CA LEU A 313 -6.32 -20.67 -0.05
C LEU A 313 -6.85 -19.62 0.94
N SER A 314 -6.11 -19.34 2.02
CA SER A 314 -6.48 -18.32 3.01
C SER A 314 -6.56 -16.93 2.38
N GLU A 315 -5.66 -16.62 1.44
CA GLU A 315 -5.74 -15.39 0.64
C GLU A 315 -6.97 -15.42 -0.28
N GLY A 316 -7.25 -16.53 -0.98
CA GLY A 316 -8.38 -16.61 -1.91
C GLY A 316 -9.77 -16.57 -1.26
N ILE A 317 -9.90 -16.91 0.02
CA ILE A 317 -11.18 -16.90 0.73
C ILE A 317 -11.55 -15.48 1.15
N ASP A 318 -12.67 -14.97 0.61
CA ASP A 318 -13.25 -13.69 0.99
C ASP A 318 -14.48 -13.92 1.89
N PHE A 319 -14.39 -13.55 3.16
CA PHE A 319 -15.47 -13.70 4.14
C PHE A 319 -16.31 -12.41 4.22
N ALA A 320 -17.23 -12.23 3.28
CA ALA A 320 -18.33 -11.26 3.37
C ALA A 320 -17.93 -9.85 3.88
N GLY A 321 -16.76 -9.35 3.46
CA GLY A 321 -16.26 -8.01 3.83
C GLY A 321 -15.45 -7.94 5.13
N VAL A 322 -15.10 -9.07 5.75
CA VAL A 322 -14.13 -9.12 6.85
C VAL A 322 -12.72 -8.88 6.30
N ASP A 323 -11.91 -8.10 7.04
CA ASP A 323 -10.56 -7.73 6.64
C ASP A 323 -9.61 -8.93 6.57
N ASP A 324 -8.82 -9.01 5.49
CA ASP A 324 -7.87 -10.09 5.24
C ASP A 324 -6.79 -10.21 6.34
N ASN A 325 -6.45 -9.10 7.02
CA ASN A 325 -5.52 -9.10 8.14
C ASN A 325 -6.04 -9.88 9.36
N LEU A 326 -7.35 -10.03 9.49
CA LEU A 326 -7.97 -10.88 10.50
C LEU A 326 -8.08 -12.33 10.01
N THR A 327 -8.57 -12.54 8.78
CA THR A 327 -8.93 -13.87 8.30
C THR A 327 -7.72 -14.73 7.98
N ILE A 328 -6.71 -14.18 7.28
CA ILE A 328 -5.55 -14.95 6.81
C ILE A 328 -4.80 -15.68 7.93
N PRO A 329 -4.38 -15.04 9.05
CA PRO A 329 -3.63 -15.73 10.09
C PRO A 329 -4.49 -16.79 10.80
N VAL A 330 -5.77 -16.49 11.04
CA VAL A 330 -6.70 -17.41 11.72
C VAL A 330 -6.97 -18.64 10.87
N LEU A 331 -7.28 -18.46 9.58
CA LEU A 331 -7.52 -19.56 8.64
C LEU A 331 -6.26 -20.38 8.40
N SER A 332 -5.13 -19.71 8.18
CA SER A 332 -3.84 -20.39 7.97
C SER A 332 -3.46 -21.22 9.19
N GLY A 333 -3.65 -20.69 10.39
CA GLY A 333 -3.42 -21.42 11.63
C GLY A 333 -4.34 -22.62 11.78
N LEU A 334 -5.64 -22.44 11.53
CA LEU A 334 -6.62 -23.53 11.59
C LEU A 334 -6.30 -24.65 10.59
N PHE A 335 -6.04 -24.30 9.33
CA PHE A 335 -5.76 -25.27 8.27
C PHE A 335 -4.42 -25.99 8.49
N LEU A 336 -3.37 -25.28 8.88
CA LEU A 336 -2.06 -25.89 9.11
C LEU A 336 -2.09 -26.81 10.35
N SER A 337 -2.71 -26.36 11.44
CA SER A 337 -2.95 -27.17 12.65
C SER A 337 -3.72 -28.45 12.33
N THR A 338 -4.78 -28.34 11.51
CA THR A 338 -5.59 -29.50 11.09
C THR A 338 -4.77 -30.44 10.22
N ALA A 339 -4.04 -29.94 9.22
CA ALA A 339 -3.20 -30.75 8.35
C ALA A 339 -2.15 -31.53 9.14
N VAL A 340 -1.44 -30.86 10.06
CA VAL A 340 -0.43 -31.50 10.91
C VAL A 340 -1.05 -32.56 11.82
N LYS A 341 -2.22 -32.30 12.43
CA LYS A 341 -2.92 -33.27 13.27
C LYS A 341 -3.39 -34.51 12.51
N LEU A 342 -3.86 -34.35 11.29
CA LEU A 342 -4.23 -35.48 10.41
C LEU A 342 -3.01 -36.31 10.00
N GLY A 343 -1.82 -35.71 10.00
CA GLY A 343 -0.56 -36.36 9.70
C GLY A 343 0.14 -37.04 10.89
N LYS A 344 -0.37 -36.89 12.12
CA LYS A 344 0.07 -37.67 13.28
C LYS A 344 -0.46 -39.11 13.13
#